data_AF-A0A7W5DU98-F1
#
_entry.id   AF-A0A7W5DU98-F1
#
_cell.length_a   1.000
_cell.length_b   1.000
_cell.length_c   1.000
_cell.angle_alpha   90.00
_cell.angle_beta   90.00
_cell.angle_gamma   90.00
#
_symmetry.space_group_name_H-M   'P 1'
#
loop_
_entity.id
_entity.type
_entity.pdbx_description
1 polymer ?
#
loop_
_entity_poly.entity_id
_entity_poly.type
_entity_poly.pdbx_seq_one_letter_code
_entity_poly.pdbx_strand_id
1 'polypeptide(L)' 'MLTESTVESMFREIVSVPNPTEETFDRAEDLLEAELRDESPLRHRLSVELDELRSLAAAK' A
#
# COMPACT_ATOMS: atom_id res chain seq x y z
N MET A 1 -9.57 -1.33 12.39
CA MET A 1 -9.19 0.08 12.18
C MET A 1 -8.08 0.46 13.14
N LEU A 2 -6.87 0.26 12.66
CA LEU A 2 -5.62 0.78 13.23
C LEU A 2 -5.56 2.31 13.09
N THR A 3 -4.52 2.92 13.69
CA THR A 3 -4.24 4.34 13.47
C THR A 3 -3.60 4.54 12.09
N GLU A 4 -3.79 5.72 11.50
CA GLU A 4 -3.19 6.08 10.21
C GLU A 4 -1.66 5.90 10.20
N SER A 5 -0.97 6.30 11.27
CA SER A 5 0.48 6.11 11.40
C SER A 5 0.89 4.64 11.45
N THR A 6 0.10 3.78 12.11
CA THR A 6 0.37 2.33 12.15
C THR A 6 0.19 1.70 10.77
N VAL A 7 -0.89 2.06 10.06
CA VAL A 7 -1.15 1.57 8.70
C VAL A 7 -0.04 2.00 7.75
N GLU A 8 0.40 3.26 7.82
CA GLU A 8 1.51 3.77 7.01
C GLU A 8 2.81 3.00 7.24
N SER A 9 3.17 2.70 8.49
CA SER A 9 4.36 1.89 8.79
C SER A 9 4.23 0.48 8.20
N MET A 10 3.08 -0.18 8.39
CA MET A 10 2.87 -1.53 7.86
C MET A 10 2.88 -1.57 6.33
N PHE A 11 2.29 -0.56 5.69
CA PHE A 11 2.34 -0.41 4.23
C PHE A 11 3.79 -0.32 3.74
N ARG A 12 4.60 0.54 4.36
CA ARG A 12 6.03 0.71 4.04
C ARG A 12 6.79 -0.60 4.18
N GLU A 13 6.52 -1.37 5.25
CA GLU A 13 7.15 -2.67 5.45
C GLU A 13 6.80 -3.66 4.33
N ILE A 14 5.53 -3.72 3.90
CA ILE A 14 5.09 -4.61 2.82
C ILE A 14 5.79 -4.26 1.50
N VAL A 15 5.77 -3.00 1.09
CA VAL A 15 6.28 -2.60 -0.24
C VAL A 15 7.80 -2.44 -0.31
N SER A 16 8.50 -2.44 0.84
CA SER A 16 9.97 -2.32 0.90
C SER A 16 10.73 -3.63 0.64
N VAL A 17 10.01 -4.74 0.40
CA VAL A 17 10.63 -6.04 0.10
C VAL A 17 11.46 -5.99 -1.19
N PRO A 18 12.60 -6.71 -1.25
CA PRO A 18 13.38 -6.79 -2.48
C PRO A 18 12.61 -7.57 -3.55
N ASN A 19 12.38 -6.94 -4.71
CA ASN A 19 11.56 -7.44 -5.82
C ASN A 19 10.10 -7.68 -5.41
N PRO A 20 9.33 -6.61 -5.15
CA PRO A 20 7.90 -6.74 -4.86
C PRO A 20 7.19 -7.41 -6.04
N THR A 21 6.30 -8.34 -5.71
CA THR A 21 5.46 -9.07 -6.66
C THR A 21 4.03 -8.53 -6.64
N GLU A 22 3.19 -8.96 -7.58
CA GLU A 22 1.75 -8.66 -7.55
C GLU A 22 1.13 -9.02 -6.18
N GLU A 23 1.48 -10.16 -5.60
CA GLU A 23 1.00 -10.57 -4.26
C GLU A 23 1.40 -9.57 -3.16
N THR A 24 2.56 -8.93 -3.27
CA THR A 24 2.99 -7.89 -2.33
C THR A 24 2.10 -6.65 -2.46
N PHE A 25 1.76 -6.27 -3.68
CA PHE A 25 0.90 -5.12 -3.95
C PHE A 25 -0.55 -5.39 -3.54
N ASP A 26 -1.08 -6.57 -3.84
CA ASP A 26 -2.43 -6.99 -3.43
C ASP A 26 -2.57 -6.97 -1.90
N ARG A 27 -1.56 -7.46 -1.18
CA ARG A 27 -1.55 -7.41 0.29
C ARG A 27 -1.51 -5.99 0.84
N ALA A 28 -0.77 -5.09 0.19
CA ALA A 28 -0.72 -3.68 0.58
C ALA A 28 -2.07 -3.01 0.32
N GLU A 29 -2.72 -3.32 -0.80
CA GLU A 29 -4.07 -2.86 -1.15
C GLU A 29 -5.09 -3.31 -0.10
N ASP A 30 -5.14 -4.61 0.21
CA ASP A 30 -6.00 -5.19 1.24
C ASP A 30 -5.85 -4.52 2.61
N LEU A 31 -4.61 -4.19 3.00
CA LEU A 31 -4.33 -3.48 4.25
C LEU A 31 -5.00 -2.09 4.26
N LEU A 32 -4.90 -1.34 3.15
CA LEU A 32 -5.49 -0.01 3.05
C LEU A 32 -7.02 -0.08 3.08
N GLU A 33 -7.63 -1.06 2.40
CA GLU A 33 -9.08 -1.21 2.37
C GLU A 33 -9.66 -1.68 3.71
N ALA A 34 -8.99 -2.61 4.39
CA ALA A 34 -9.46 -3.15 5.66
C ALA A 34 -9.32 -2.16 6.82
N GLU A 35 -8.24 -1.36 6.82
CA GLU A 35 -7.90 -0.53 7.98
C GLU A 35 -8.24 0.95 7.82
N LEU A 36 -8.33 1.47 6.59
CA LEU A 36 -8.64 2.88 6.34
C LEU A 36 -10.01 3.06 5.68
N ARG A 37 -10.76 4.03 6.18
CA ARG A 37 -12.05 4.44 5.59
C ARG A 37 -11.82 5.00 4.18
N ASP A 38 -12.82 4.88 3.31
CA ASP A 38 -12.78 5.41 1.93
C ASP A 38 -12.45 6.92 1.88
N GLU A 39 -12.91 7.66 2.88
CA GLU A 39 -12.70 9.11 3.03
C GLU A 39 -11.33 9.49 3.60
N SER A 40 -10.49 8.51 4.00
CA SER A 40 -9.19 8.79 4.58
C SER A 40 -8.26 9.40 3.53
N PRO A 41 -7.69 10.60 3.79
CA PRO A 41 -6.71 11.19 2.88
C PRO A 41 -5.43 10.33 2.79
N LEU A 42 -5.10 9.60 3.87
CA LEU A 42 -3.98 8.67 3.86
C LEU A 42 -4.23 7.50 2.90
N ARG A 43 -5.44 6.94 2.90
CA ARG A 43 -5.79 5.84 1.98
C ARG A 43 -5.58 6.25 0.54
N HIS A 44 -6.10 7.42 0.14
CA HIS A 44 -5.92 7.92 -1.21
C HIS A 44 -4.44 8.09 -1.57
N ARG A 45 -3.66 8.74 -0.69
CA ARG A 45 -2.23 8.95 -0.92
C ARG A 45 -1.46 7.63 -1.10
N LEU A 46 -1.69 6.66 -0.21
CA LEU A 46 -0.98 5.38 -0.26
C LEU A 46 -1.44 4.49 -1.42
N SER A 47 -2.71 4.58 -1.84
CA SER A 47 -3.21 3.85 -3.01
C SER A 47 -2.54 4.34 -4.30
N VAL A 48 -2.39 5.67 -4.46
CA VAL A 48 -1.66 6.25 -5.59
C VAL A 48 -0.18 5.84 -5.58
N GLU A 49 0.47 5.89 -4.41
CA GLU A 49 1.86 5.43 -4.27
C GLU A 49 2.00 3.93 -4.65
N LEU A 50 1.03 3.10 -4.25
CA LEU A 50 1.00 1.68 -4.58
C LEU A 50 0.89 1.43 -6.10
N ASP A 51 0.02 2.16 -6.78
CA ASP A 51 -0.16 2.07 -8.24
C ASP A 51 1.11 2.47 -9.00
N GLU A 52 1.82 3.50 -8.53
CA GLU A 52 3.10 3.91 -9.09
C GLU A 52 4.16 2.81 -8.91
N LEU A 53 4.24 2.21 -7.70
CA LEU A 53 5.17 1.11 -7.43
C LEU A 53 4.87 -0.14 -8.27
N ARG A 54 3.59 -0.49 -8.42
CA ARG A 54 3.14 -1.61 -9.28
C ARG A 54 3.52 -1.37 -10.74
N SER A 55 3.32 -0.14 -11.23
CA SER A 55 3.72 0.26 -12.59
C SER A 55 5.24 0.20 -12.81
N LEU A 56 6.03 0.65 -11.83
CA LEU A 56 7.49 0.60 -11.89
C LEU A 56 8.03 -0.84 -11.87
N ALA A 57 7.39 -1.73 -11.10
CA ALA A 57 7.75 -3.15 -11.06
C ALA A 57 7.41 -3.86 -12.37
N ALA A 58 6.27 -3.54 -12.99
CA ALA A 58 5.86 -4.11 -14.28
C ALA A 58 6.66 -3.58 -15.48
N ALA A 59 7.24 -2.38 -15.37
CA ALA A 59 8.10 -1.78 -16.40
C ALA A 59 9.54 -2.33 -16.42
N LYS A 60 9.89 -3.22 -15.50
CA LYS A 60 11.23 -3.76 -15.29
C LYS A 60 11.38 -5.16 -15.88
#